data_AF-A0A8T4ZJI8-F1
#
_entry.id   AF-A0A8T4ZJI8-F1
#
_cell.length_a   1.000
_cell.length_b   1.000
_cell.length_c   1.000
_cell.angle_alpha   90.00
_cell.angle_beta   90.00
_cell.angle_gamma   90.00
#
_symmetry.space_group_name_H-M   'P 1'
#
loop_
_entity.id
_entity.type
_entity.pdbx_description
1 polymer ?
#
loop_
_entity_poly.entity_id
_entity_poly.type
_entity_poly.pdbx_seq_one_letter_code
_entity_poly.pdbx_strand_id
1 'polypeptide(L)'
;MILTVPQVISLAVFIVTYVGIMSNRIHRTVAAIVGATVMVALVFPPAESLDLASHYENWETLGLIFGMFTMVTGLRESGFFRWIGLLAVEKTRYNPIYIFFIFPFLAGFLSMFLDSITVMLFMATLSIEVGTLIGLNPVSLIIVEICAANIGGSATMVGDPPNVIIGTTLGYSFMDFVVNTGPAAWVSWVITMIFFYFWYRKSLHKSRIEVKARLDKNELKFTKPSEAIIDPWLFKVGVVDLAIAVALLSTHHITGLTVAQIGIIVASIILVFGGNPIKKTPEFLEKIDWLTLIFFGCLFIVVGGIEYTGIIEMTAQGIAQMAGNNMSIALG
;
A
#
# COMPACT_ATOMS: atom_id res chain seq x y z
N MET A 1 24.65 -28.76 -11.64
CA MET A 1 25.32 -27.72 -10.83
C MET A 1 25.22 -28.15 -9.37
N ILE A 2 26.33 -28.31 -8.65
CA ILE A 2 26.30 -28.62 -7.21
C ILE A 2 26.34 -27.28 -6.48
N LEU A 3 25.32 -26.98 -5.68
CA LEU A 3 25.26 -25.76 -4.87
C LEU A 3 26.32 -25.81 -3.76
N THR A 4 26.95 -24.67 -3.46
CA THR A 4 27.87 -24.55 -2.33
C THR A 4 27.11 -24.57 -1.00
N VAL A 5 27.79 -24.86 0.10
CA VAL A 5 27.16 -24.89 1.44
C VAL A 5 26.47 -23.56 1.80
N PRO A 6 27.10 -22.37 1.58
CA PRO A 6 26.43 -21.09 1.80
C PRO A 6 25.18 -20.90 0.94
N GLN A 7 25.20 -21.36 -0.32
CA GLN A 7 24.05 -21.29 -1.23
C GLN A 7 22.89 -22.18 -0.75
N VAL A 8 23.19 -23.39 -0.28
CA VAL A 8 22.14 -24.28 0.25
C VAL A 8 21.51 -23.68 1.50
N ILE A 9 22.32 -23.10 2.40
CA ILE A 9 21.84 -22.46 3.62
C ILE A 9 20.99 -21.22 3.29
N SER A 10 21.46 -20.31 2.42
CA SER A 10 20.70 -19.11 2.06
C SER A 10 19.37 -19.46 1.39
N LEU A 11 19.36 -20.41 0.46
CA LEU A 11 18.14 -20.89 -0.19
C LEU A 11 17.16 -21.50 0.82
N ALA A 12 17.66 -22.34 1.73
CA ALA A 12 16.82 -22.97 2.74
C ALA A 12 16.20 -21.92 3.67
N VAL A 13 16.98 -20.95 4.15
CA VAL A 13 16.51 -19.87 5.03
C VAL A 13 15.46 -19.02 4.34
N PHE A 14 15.68 -18.64 3.08
CA PHE A 14 14.70 -17.89 2.30
C PHE A 14 13.39 -18.66 2.11
N ILE A 15 13.46 -19.94 1.70
CA ILE A 15 12.26 -20.77 1.51
C ILE A 15 11.50 -20.91 2.82
N VAL A 16 12.18 -21.20 3.93
CA VAL A 16 11.54 -21.33 5.25
C VAL A 16 10.92 -20.00 5.69
N THR A 17 11.59 -18.88 5.44
CA THR A 17 11.06 -17.54 5.76
C THR A 17 9.80 -17.23 4.96
N TYR A 18 9.82 -17.46 3.64
CA TYR A 18 8.65 -17.25 2.77
C TYR A 18 7.49 -18.19 3.11
N VAL A 19 7.77 -19.47 3.36
CA VAL A 19 6.74 -20.42 3.83
C VAL A 19 6.16 -19.98 5.17
N GLY A 20 6.99 -19.47 6.09
CA GLY A 20 6.55 -18.90 7.37
C GLY A 20 5.61 -17.70 7.18
N ILE A 21 5.95 -16.78 6.27
CA ILE A 21 5.12 -15.63 5.90
C ILE A 21 3.78 -16.10 5.30
N MET A 22 3.81 -17.03 4.35
CA MET A 22 2.61 -17.52 3.65
C MET A 22 1.71 -18.39 4.53
N SER A 23 2.27 -19.07 5.54
CA SER A 23 1.54 -19.99 6.41
C SER A 23 0.50 -19.28 7.29
N ASN A 24 0.60 -17.96 7.47
CA ASN A 24 -0.23 -17.16 8.38
C ASN A 24 -0.31 -17.69 9.84
N ARG A 25 0.55 -18.64 10.22
CA ARG A 25 0.64 -19.18 11.59
C ARG A 25 1.58 -18.38 12.49
N ILE A 26 2.55 -17.69 11.87
CA ILE A 26 3.52 -16.81 12.54
C ILE A 26 3.32 -15.41 11.96
N HIS A 27 3.48 -14.37 12.77
CA HIS A 27 3.40 -13.00 12.29
C HIS A 27 4.51 -12.74 11.24
N ARG A 28 4.14 -12.17 10.09
CA ARG A 28 5.06 -11.94 8.95
C ARG A 28 6.38 -11.27 9.35
N THR A 29 6.30 -10.26 10.22
CA THR A 29 7.48 -9.54 10.74
C THR A 29 8.40 -10.45 11.55
N VAL A 30 7.86 -11.36 12.37
CA VAL A 30 8.67 -12.29 13.17
C VAL A 30 9.38 -13.28 12.25
N ALA A 31 8.69 -13.82 11.25
CA ALA A 31 9.30 -14.69 10.25
C ALA A 31 10.47 -13.98 9.53
N ALA A 32 10.26 -12.73 9.11
CA ALA A 32 11.29 -11.92 8.46
C ALA A 32 12.50 -11.65 9.39
N ILE A 33 12.27 -11.26 10.65
CA ILE A 33 13.35 -11.02 11.64
C ILE A 33 14.19 -12.28 11.86
N VAL A 34 13.53 -13.43 12.05
CA VAL A 34 14.24 -14.71 12.24
C VAL A 34 15.04 -15.06 10.99
N GLY A 35 14.43 -14.92 9.80
CA GLY A 35 15.10 -15.13 8.53
C GLY A 35 16.35 -14.26 8.37
N ALA A 36 16.22 -12.95 8.61
CA ALA A 36 17.31 -11.99 8.52
C ALA A 36 18.42 -12.30 9.53
N THR A 37 18.06 -12.63 10.77
CA THR A 37 19.03 -13.00 11.81
C THR A 37 19.83 -14.24 11.41
N VAL A 38 19.17 -15.25 10.85
CA VAL A 38 19.84 -16.48 10.42
C VAL A 38 20.71 -16.24 9.17
N MET A 39 20.27 -15.38 8.23
CA MET A 39 21.08 -14.98 7.08
C MET A 39 22.37 -14.28 7.51
N VAL A 40 22.26 -13.27 8.39
CA VAL A 40 23.41 -12.51 8.90
C VAL A 40 24.36 -13.43 9.68
N ALA A 41 23.83 -14.36 10.48
CA ALA A 41 24.65 -15.23 11.32
C ALA A 41 25.35 -16.38 10.56
N LEU A 42 24.72 -16.94 9.52
CA LEU A 42 25.19 -18.17 8.87
C LEU A 42 25.68 -17.99 7.43
N VAL A 43 25.25 -16.93 6.74
CA VAL A 43 25.56 -16.71 5.32
C VAL A 43 26.59 -15.60 5.15
N PHE A 44 26.42 -14.47 5.84
CA PHE A 44 27.37 -13.37 5.76
C PHE A 44 28.64 -13.63 6.57
N PRO A 45 29.82 -13.26 6.06
CA PRO A 45 31.05 -13.30 6.82
C PRO A 45 30.91 -12.45 8.10
N PRO A 46 31.23 -12.97 9.30
CA PRO A 46 31.01 -12.25 10.56
C PRO A 46 31.63 -10.85 10.60
N ALA A 47 32.82 -10.69 10.00
CA ALA A 47 33.56 -9.43 9.98
C ALA A 47 32.92 -8.33 9.10
N GLU A 48 32.13 -8.71 8.09
CA GLU A 48 31.52 -7.79 7.11
C GLU A 48 29.97 -7.83 7.17
N SER A 49 29.43 -8.60 8.11
CA SER A 49 28.00 -8.93 8.18
C SER A 49 27.10 -7.70 8.27
N LEU A 50 27.51 -6.68 9.03
CA LEU A 50 26.76 -5.44 9.19
C LEU A 50 26.87 -4.53 7.96
N ASP A 51 28.04 -4.47 7.33
CA ASP A 51 28.28 -3.68 6.13
C ASP A 51 27.51 -4.25 4.94
N LEU A 52 27.53 -5.58 4.78
CA LEU A 52 26.74 -6.29 3.77
C LEU A 52 25.24 -6.14 4.02
N ALA A 53 24.78 -6.29 5.27
CA ALA A 53 23.37 -6.07 5.60
C ALA A 53 22.92 -4.65 5.22
N SER A 54 23.73 -3.64 5.56
CA SER A 54 23.46 -2.23 5.22
C SER A 54 23.51 -1.97 3.72
N HIS A 55 24.34 -2.70 2.97
CA HIS A 55 24.45 -2.59 1.53
C HIS A 55 23.21 -3.11 0.79
N TYR A 56 22.64 -4.24 1.25
CA TYR A 56 21.45 -4.82 0.67
C TYR A 56 20.14 -4.16 1.14
N GLU A 57 20.20 -3.29 2.14
CA GLU A 57 19.03 -2.51 2.57
C GLU A 57 18.67 -1.41 1.55
N ASN A 58 17.39 -1.37 1.17
CA ASN A 58 16.87 -0.30 0.29
C ASN A 58 16.36 0.88 1.13
N TRP A 59 17.28 1.77 1.49
CA TRP A 59 16.98 3.00 2.24
C TRP A 59 16.03 3.95 1.52
N GLU A 60 16.04 3.96 0.18
CA GLU A 60 15.09 4.74 -0.64
C GLU A 60 13.65 4.32 -0.33
N THR A 61 13.40 3.02 -0.32
CA THR A 61 12.09 2.43 -0.05
C THR A 61 11.68 2.61 1.40
N LEU A 62 12.58 2.33 2.36
CA LEU A 62 12.28 2.48 3.79
C LEU A 62 11.96 3.93 4.18
N GLY A 63 12.76 4.89 3.67
CA GLY A 63 12.54 6.31 3.93
C GLY A 63 11.21 6.81 3.36
N LEU A 64 10.84 6.36 2.15
CA LEU A 64 9.55 6.68 1.56
C LEU A 64 8.39 6.09 2.37
N ILE A 65 8.42 4.79 2.65
CA ILE A 65 7.36 4.09 3.40
C ILE A 65 7.15 4.74 4.77
N PHE A 66 8.23 5.09 5.46
CA PHE A 66 8.16 5.79 6.74
C PHE A 66 7.43 7.14 6.61
N GLY A 67 7.76 7.92 5.58
CA GLY A 67 7.08 9.19 5.30
C GLY A 67 5.60 9.02 5.01
N MET A 68 5.25 8.04 4.18
CA MET A 68 3.88 7.73 3.86
C MET A 68 3.07 7.30 5.07
N PHE A 69 3.59 6.38 5.90
CA PHE A 69 2.89 5.94 7.11
C PHE A 69 2.69 7.09 8.10
N THR A 70 3.67 7.97 8.23
CA THR A 70 3.55 9.17 9.07
C THR A 70 2.44 10.10 8.55
N MET A 71 2.45 10.40 7.25
CA MET A 71 1.43 11.26 6.62
C MET A 71 0.02 10.65 6.71
N VAL A 72 -0.11 9.36 6.40
CA VAL A 72 -1.40 8.66 6.45
C VAL A 72 -1.91 8.60 7.88
N THR A 73 -1.04 8.45 8.88
CA THR A 73 -1.41 8.55 10.30
C THR A 73 -1.87 9.97 10.66
N GLY A 74 -1.27 11.02 10.09
CA GLY A 74 -1.78 12.38 10.22
C GLY A 74 -3.20 12.54 9.64
N LEU A 75 -3.41 12.06 8.42
CA LEU A 75 -4.73 12.05 7.76
C LEU A 75 -5.76 11.22 8.53
N ARG A 76 -5.36 10.07 9.09
CA ARG A 76 -6.14 9.21 9.98
C ARG A 76 -6.76 9.99 11.11
N GLU A 77 -5.87 10.57 11.90
CA GLU A 77 -6.21 11.21 13.18
C GLU A 77 -6.99 12.50 12.96
N SER A 78 -6.83 13.13 11.80
CA SER A 78 -7.65 14.28 11.41
C SER A 78 -9.11 13.94 11.08
N GLY A 79 -9.42 12.67 10.79
CA GLY A 79 -10.72 12.23 10.30
C GLY A 79 -10.90 12.33 8.78
N PHE A 80 -9.82 12.53 8.01
CA PHE A 80 -9.87 12.73 6.56
C PHE A 80 -10.64 11.63 5.81
N PHE A 81 -10.29 10.36 6.05
CA PHE A 81 -10.90 9.21 5.36
C PHE A 81 -12.41 9.10 5.64
N ARG A 82 -12.82 9.36 6.89
CA ARG A 82 -14.24 9.35 7.26
C ARG A 82 -14.97 10.53 6.61
N TRP A 83 -14.38 11.72 6.62
CA TRP A 83 -14.94 12.91 5.97
C TRP A 83 -15.19 12.70 4.48
N ILE A 84 -14.19 12.22 3.72
CA ILE A 84 -14.32 12.06 2.27
C ILE A 84 -15.36 11.01 1.89
N GLY A 85 -15.46 9.94 2.68
CA GLY A 85 -16.43 8.88 2.42
C GLY A 85 -17.86 9.26 2.83
N LEU A 86 -18.06 9.99 3.94
CA LEU A 86 -19.39 10.58 4.23
C LEU A 86 -19.80 11.61 3.19
N LEU A 87 -18.86 12.42 2.69
CA LEU A 87 -19.11 13.36 1.59
C LEU A 87 -19.56 12.63 0.33
N ALA A 88 -18.96 11.48 0.00
CA ALA A 88 -19.41 10.63 -1.10
C ALA A 88 -20.82 10.10 -0.90
N VAL A 89 -21.16 9.66 0.31
CA VAL A 89 -22.51 9.17 0.66
C VAL A 89 -23.55 10.28 0.54
N GLU A 90 -23.26 11.48 1.04
CA GLU A 90 -24.15 12.64 0.94
C GLU A 90 -24.37 13.04 -0.53
N LYS A 91 -23.29 13.15 -1.33
CA LYS A 91 -23.37 13.49 -2.75
C LYS A 91 -24.15 12.47 -3.57
N THR A 92 -24.11 11.20 -3.19
CA THR A 92 -24.86 10.12 -3.86
C THR A 92 -26.30 10.01 -3.40
N ARG A 93 -26.75 10.87 -2.47
CA ARG A 93 -28.07 10.81 -1.83
C ARG A 93 -28.38 9.40 -1.34
N TYR A 94 -27.39 8.75 -0.74
CA TYR A 94 -27.51 7.43 -0.12
C TYR A 94 -27.84 6.28 -1.10
N ASN A 95 -27.70 6.49 -2.42
CA ASN A 95 -28.03 5.46 -3.40
C ASN A 95 -26.97 4.33 -3.38
N PRO A 96 -27.34 3.08 -3.03
CA PRO A 96 -26.39 1.97 -2.92
C PRO A 96 -25.63 1.68 -4.21
N ILE A 97 -26.24 1.91 -5.38
CA ILE A 97 -25.57 1.69 -6.67
C ILE A 97 -24.44 2.68 -6.85
N TYR A 98 -24.65 3.97 -6.55
CA TYR A 98 -23.60 4.98 -6.70
C TYR A 98 -22.49 4.80 -5.66
N ILE A 99 -22.87 4.47 -4.43
CA ILE A 99 -21.91 4.15 -3.35
C ILE A 99 -21.01 2.98 -3.78
N PHE A 100 -21.59 1.93 -4.36
CA PHE A 100 -20.84 0.78 -4.86
C PHE A 100 -19.79 1.10 -5.93
N PHE A 101 -19.95 2.17 -6.71
CA PHE A 101 -18.91 2.62 -7.66
C PHE A 101 -17.93 3.62 -7.04
N ILE A 102 -18.44 4.56 -6.23
CA ILE A 102 -17.63 5.66 -5.70
C ILE A 102 -16.67 5.19 -4.60
N PHE A 103 -17.08 4.24 -3.77
CA PHE A 103 -16.23 3.75 -2.68
C PHE A 103 -15.00 3.00 -3.21
N PRO A 104 -15.13 2.00 -4.12
CA PRO A 104 -13.98 1.39 -4.77
C PRO A 104 -13.18 2.36 -5.64
N PHE A 105 -13.84 3.33 -6.31
CA PHE A 105 -13.11 4.38 -7.03
C PHE A 105 -12.23 5.19 -6.08
N LEU A 106 -12.77 5.60 -4.93
CA LEU A 106 -12.06 6.36 -3.92
C LEU A 106 -10.91 5.54 -3.31
N ALA A 107 -11.14 4.27 -3.00
CA ALA A 107 -10.11 3.36 -2.50
C ALA A 107 -8.95 3.22 -3.51
N GLY A 108 -9.26 2.94 -4.79
CA GLY A 108 -8.26 2.87 -5.84
C GLY A 108 -7.52 4.19 -6.06
N PHE A 109 -8.24 5.30 -6.13
CA PHE A 109 -7.64 6.62 -6.34
C PHE A 109 -6.73 7.04 -5.17
N LEU A 110 -7.16 6.83 -3.93
CA LEU A 110 -6.31 7.12 -2.76
C LEU A 110 -5.10 6.19 -2.71
N SER A 111 -5.26 4.91 -3.10
CA SER A 111 -4.14 3.96 -3.17
C SER A 111 -3.11 4.29 -4.26
N MET A 112 -3.40 5.18 -5.20
CA MET A 112 -2.37 5.69 -6.13
C MET A 112 -1.31 6.53 -5.41
N PHE A 113 -1.60 7.05 -4.22
CA PHE A 113 -0.71 7.95 -3.48
C PHE A 113 -0.40 7.46 -2.07
N LEU A 114 -1.15 6.48 -1.59
CA LEU A 114 -1.10 5.95 -0.24
C LEU A 114 -0.99 4.43 -0.29
N ASP A 115 -0.42 3.84 0.74
CA ASP A 115 -0.34 2.38 0.87
C ASP A 115 -1.74 1.73 0.87
N SER A 116 -1.88 0.66 0.09
CA SER A 116 -3.15 -0.04 -0.14
C SER A 116 -3.74 -0.66 1.13
N ILE A 117 -2.91 -1.21 2.01
CA ILE A 117 -3.35 -1.78 3.30
C ILE A 117 -4.01 -0.69 4.13
N THR A 118 -3.38 0.48 4.18
CA THR A 118 -3.85 1.56 5.03
C THR A 118 -5.17 2.14 4.55
N VAL A 119 -5.29 2.45 3.26
CA VAL A 119 -6.56 2.91 2.66
C VAL A 119 -7.67 1.89 2.90
N MET A 120 -7.37 0.59 2.74
CA MET A 120 -8.33 -0.48 2.93
C MET A 120 -8.86 -0.59 4.37
N LEU A 121 -8.00 -0.49 5.38
CA LEU A 121 -8.44 -0.58 6.78
C LEU A 121 -9.49 0.49 7.12
N PHE A 122 -9.38 1.67 6.52
CA PHE A 122 -10.36 2.74 6.71
C PHE A 122 -11.60 2.61 5.88
N MET A 123 -11.42 2.39 4.58
CA MET A 123 -12.55 2.23 3.68
C MET A 123 -13.40 1.06 4.14
N ALA A 124 -12.80 -0.03 4.64
CA ALA A 124 -13.54 -1.15 5.20
C ALA A 124 -14.38 -0.78 6.44
N THR A 125 -13.83 -0.05 7.40
CA THR A 125 -14.62 0.35 8.60
C THR A 125 -15.77 1.28 8.22
N LEU A 126 -15.54 2.21 7.30
CA LEU A 126 -16.58 3.08 6.77
C LEU A 126 -17.61 2.30 5.93
N SER A 127 -17.19 1.34 5.11
CA SER A 127 -18.05 0.47 4.32
C SER A 127 -18.95 -0.39 5.19
N ILE A 128 -18.48 -0.83 6.36
CA ILE A 128 -19.30 -1.51 7.37
C ILE A 128 -20.37 -0.55 7.91
N GLU A 129 -19.98 0.66 8.33
CA GLU A 129 -20.90 1.67 8.86
C GLU A 129 -21.97 2.03 7.82
N VAL A 130 -21.55 2.46 6.63
CA VAL A 130 -22.43 2.90 5.55
C VAL A 130 -23.25 1.75 4.98
N GLY A 131 -22.64 0.60 4.73
CA GLY A 131 -23.31 -0.58 4.19
C GLY A 131 -24.45 -1.05 5.10
N THR A 132 -24.18 -1.12 6.41
CA THR A 132 -25.20 -1.48 7.41
C THR A 132 -26.35 -0.47 7.43
N LEU A 133 -26.05 0.82 7.34
CA LEU A 133 -27.07 1.88 7.32
C LEU A 133 -27.97 1.79 6.08
N ILE A 134 -27.40 1.54 4.90
CA ILE A 134 -28.12 1.51 3.61
C ILE A 134 -28.61 0.10 3.21
N GLY A 135 -28.51 -0.90 4.09
CA GLY A 135 -28.92 -2.27 3.79
C GLY A 135 -28.13 -2.92 2.64
N LEU A 136 -26.91 -2.45 2.38
CA LEU A 136 -25.98 -3.05 1.42
C LEU A 136 -25.05 -3.98 2.19
N ASN A 137 -24.85 -5.21 1.71
CA ASN A 137 -23.91 -6.14 2.33
C ASN A 137 -22.49 -5.54 2.33
N PRO A 138 -21.91 -5.20 3.50
CA PRO A 138 -20.59 -4.57 3.56
C PRO A 138 -19.48 -5.44 2.97
N VAL A 139 -19.60 -6.77 3.10
CA VAL A 139 -18.61 -7.71 2.58
C VAL A 139 -18.46 -7.57 1.07
N SER A 140 -19.59 -7.39 0.36
CA SER A 140 -19.56 -7.20 -1.09
C SER A 140 -18.87 -5.90 -1.48
N LEU A 141 -19.05 -4.83 -0.69
CA LEU A 141 -18.39 -3.55 -0.95
C LEU A 141 -16.87 -3.66 -0.69
N ILE A 142 -16.49 -4.24 0.44
CA ILE A 142 -15.09 -4.41 0.86
C ILE A 142 -14.30 -5.24 -0.14
N ILE A 143 -14.86 -6.35 -0.65
CA ILE A 143 -14.16 -7.18 -1.66
C ILE A 143 -13.80 -6.34 -2.90
N VAL A 144 -14.73 -5.50 -3.35
CA VAL A 144 -14.54 -4.67 -4.54
C VAL A 144 -13.56 -3.52 -4.25
N GLU A 145 -13.60 -2.97 -3.04
CA GLU A 145 -12.61 -1.99 -2.57
C GLU A 145 -11.20 -2.59 -2.51
N ILE A 146 -11.02 -3.82 -2.01
CA ILE A 146 -9.71 -4.50 -1.97
C ILE A 146 -9.14 -4.63 -3.38
N CYS A 147 -9.95 -5.12 -4.32
CA CYS A 147 -9.52 -5.23 -5.71
C CYS A 147 -9.17 -3.86 -6.30
N ALA A 148 -10.01 -2.85 -6.07
CA ALA A 148 -9.77 -1.50 -6.59
C ALA A 148 -8.55 -0.81 -5.97
N ALA A 149 -8.32 -0.98 -4.67
CA ALA A 149 -7.16 -0.45 -3.94
C ALA A 149 -5.86 -1.08 -4.46
N ASN A 150 -5.83 -2.40 -4.68
CA ASN A 150 -4.66 -3.08 -5.26
C ASN A 150 -4.40 -2.64 -6.71
N ILE A 151 -5.45 -2.50 -7.52
CA ILE A 151 -5.32 -1.98 -8.89
C ILE A 151 -4.80 -0.54 -8.86
N GLY A 152 -5.35 0.31 -7.98
CA GLY A 152 -4.91 1.69 -7.80
C GLY A 152 -3.46 1.79 -7.31
N GLY A 153 -3.07 0.94 -6.36
CA GLY A 153 -1.70 0.85 -5.85
C GLY A 153 -0.70 0.44 -6.92
N SER A 154 -1.10 -0.44 -7.85
CA SER A 154 -0.28 -0.85 -8.99
C SER A 154 -0.07 0.25 -10.04
N ALA A 155 -0.91 1.29 -10.05
CA ALA A 155 -0.90 2.35 -11.06
C ALA A 155 0.25 3.35 -10.88
N THR A 156 0.89 3.39 -9.71
CA THR A 156 1.95 4.35 -9.39
C THR A 156 3.10 3.67 -8.68
N MET A 157 4.26 4.35 -8.69
CA MET A 157 5.46 3.89 -7.99
C MET A 157 5.26 3.73 -6.48
N VAL A 158 4.35 4.51 -5.88
CA VAL A 158 4.29 4.73 -4.43
C VAL A 158 3.11 4.00 -3.77
N GLY A 159 2.14 3.53 -4.55
CA GLY A 159 0.94 2.89 -4.03
C GLY A 159 1.16 1.51 -3.37
N ASP A 160 2.28 0.84 -3.65
CA ASP A 160 2.64 -0.47 -3.09
C ASP A 160 4.17 -0.61 -2.98
N PRO A 161 4.72 -1.12 -1.86
CA PRO A 161 6.17 -1.31 -1.68
C PRO A 161 6.94 -2.03 -2.81
N PRO A 162 6.41 -3.09 -3.48
CA PRO A 162 7.07 -3.70 -4.63
C PRO A 162 7.34 -2.72 -5.77
N ASN A 163 6.45 -1.75 -6.01
CA ASN A 163 6.62 -0.76 -7.08
C ASN A 163 7.74 0.23 -6.73
N VAL A 164 7.86 0.60 -5.46
CA VAL A 164 8.95 1.47 -4.98
C VAL A 164 10.29 0.78 -5.18
N ILE A 165 10.38 -0.52 -4.85
CA ILE A 165 11.60 -1.32 -5.04
C ILE A 165 11.96 -1.36 -6.52
N ILE A 166 11.04 -1.77 -7.39
CA ILE A 166 11.28 -1.85 -8.84
C ILE A 166 11.71 -0.48 -9.39
N GLY A 167 11.00 0.59 -9.00
CA GLY A 167 11.27 1.92 -9.48
C GLY A 167 12.63 2.46 -9.02
N THR A 168 13.01 2.22 -7.77
CA THR A 168 14.30 2.66 -7.23
C THR A 168 15.47 1.83 -7.78
N THR A 169 15.31 0.52 -7.95
CA THR A 169 16.35 -0.36 -8.51
C THR A 169 16.56 -0.14 -10.01
N LEU A 170 15.49 0.09 -10.79
CA LEU A 170 15.59 0.31 -12.24
C LEU A 170 15.74 1.78 -12.63
N GLY A 171 15.71 2.70 -11.66
CA GLY A 171 15.82 4.14 -11.89
C GLY A 171 14.62 4.73 -12.63
N TYR A 172 13.44 4.11 -12.53
CA TYR A 172 12.22 4.64 -13.13
C TYR A 172 11.63 5.77 -12.28
N SER A 173 11.04 6.74 -12.95
CA SER A 173 10.36 7.85 -12.30
C SER A 173 8.90 7.51 -11.96
N PHE A 174 8.32 8.20 -10.98
CA PHE A 174 6.88 8.21 -10.72
C PHE A 174 6.04 8.38 -11.99
N MET A 175 6.44 9.27 -12.91
CA MET A 175 5.71 9.51 -14.15
C MET A 175 5.83 8.33 -15.14
N ASP A 176 6.94 7.59 -15.12
CA ASP A 176 7.07 6.38 -15.93
C ASP A 176 6.05 5.33 -15.52
N PHE A 177 5.81 5.14 -14.22
CA PHE A 177 4.72 4.28 -13.73
C PHE A 177 3.35 4.79 -14.17
N VAL A 178 3.06 6.07 -13.95
CA VAL A 178 1.75 6.66 -14.31
C VAL A 178 1.46 6.52 -15.81
N VAL A 179 2.47 6.65 -16.67
CA VAL A 179 2.29 6.55 -18.13
C VAL A 179 2.21 5.09 -18.60
N ASN A 180 2.93 4.16 -17.97
CA ASN A 180 2.99 2.77 -18.41
C ASN A 180 2.01 1.85 -17.67
N THR A 181 2.04 1.82 -16.33
CA THR A 181 1.16 0.96 -15.52
C THR A 181 -0.21 1.62 -15.27
N GLY A 182 -0.27 2.95 -15.22
CA GLY A 182 -1.50 3.71 -15.01
C GLY A 182 -2.64 3.39 -16.00
N PRO A 183 -2.41 3.37 -17.34
CA PRO A 183 -3.45 3.01 -18.31
C PRO A 183 -3.94 1.56 -18.14
N ALA A 184 -3.02 0.63 -17.88
CA ALA A 184 -3.35 -0.77 -17.65
C ALA A 184 -4.17 -0.95 -16.37
N ALA A 185 -3.82 -0.22 -15.30
CA ALA A 185 -4.58 -0.19 -14.06
C ALA A 185 -5.98 0.39 -14.26
N TRP A 186 -6.12 1.48 -15.03
CA TRP A 186 -7.42 2.07 -15.34
C TRP A 186 -8.34 1.09 -16.11
N VAL A 187 -7.81 0.43 -17.14
CA VAL A 187 -8.56 -0.60 -17.89
C VAL A 187 -8.95 -1.75 -16.96
N SER A 188 -8.02 -2.24 -16.14
CA SER A 188 -8.27 -3.30 -15.17
C SER A 188 -9.34 -2.91 -14.15
N TRP A 189 -9.34 -1.66 -13.69
CA TRP A 189 -10.34 -1.12 -12.79
C TRP A 189 -11.73 -1.12 -13.43
N VAL A 190 -11.85 -0.64 -14.68
CA VAL A 190 -13.11 -0.63 -15.43
C VAL A 190 -13.66 -2.06 -15.60
N ILE A 191 -12.81 -3.00 -16.02
CA ILE A 191 -13.20 -4.41 -16.19
C ILE A 191 -13.67 -5.01 -14.85
N THR A 192 -12.93 -4.75 -13.78
CA THR A 192 -13.24 -5.22 -12.43
C THR A 192 -14.57 -4.67 -11.92
N MET A 193 -14.82 -3.37 -12.13
CA MET A 193 -16.09 -2.74 -11.76
C MET A 193 -17.27 -3.28 -12.56
N ILE A 194 -17.10 -3.50 -13.86
CA ILE A 194 -18.14 -4.09 -14.72
C ILE A 194 -18.48 -5.50 -14.22
N PHE A 195 -17.46 -6.33 -14.00
CA PHE A 195 -17.63 -7.69 -13.50
C PHE A 195 -18.41 -7.72 -12.18
N PHE A 196 -17.95 -6.95 -11.18
CA PHE A 196 -18.58 -6.95 -9.86
C PHE A 196 -19.96 -6.29 -9.84
N TYR A 197 -20.21 -5.29 -10.68
CA TYR A 197 -21.55 -4.73 -10.86
C TYR A 197 -22.52 -5.81 -11.34
N PHE A 198 -22.15 -6.57 -12.38
CA PHE A 198 -23.02 -7.65 -12.87
C PHE A 198 -23.20 -8.78 -11.86
N TRP A 199 -22.15 -9.10 -11.11
CA TRP A 199 -22.19 -10.11 -10.04
C TRP A 199 -23.15 -9.71 -8.91
N TYR A 200 -23.09 -8.46 -8.45
CA TYR A 200 -23.88 -7.97 -7.31
C TYR A 200 -25.16 -7.21 -7.69
N ARG A 201 -25.50 -7.08 -8.98
CA ARG A 201 -26.63 -6.26 -9.48
C ARG A 201 -27.96 -6.49 -8.77
N LYS A 202 -28.27 -7.76 -8.45
CA LYS A 202 -29.54 -8.14 -7.79
C LYS A 202 -29.58 -7.63 -6.36
N SER A 203 -28.47 -7.78 -5.63
CA SER A 203 -28.32 -7.27 -4.26
C SER A 203 -28.39 -5.74 -4.24
N LEU A 204 -27.66 -5.08 -5.15
CA LEU A 204 -27.62 -3.62 -5.24
C LEU A 204 -29.00 -3.02 -5.54
N HIS A 205 -29.75 -3.63 -6.45
CA HIS A 205 -31.09 -3.14 -6.79
C HIS A 205 -32.08 -3.32 -5.64
N LYS A 206 -31.98 -4.43 -4.89
CA LYS A 206 -32.79 -4.66 -3.70
C LYS A 206 -32.51 -3.60 -2.63
N SER A 207 -31.24 -3.36 -2.28
CA SER A 207 -30.86 -2.34 -1.30
C SER A 207 -31.31 -0.95 -1.74
N ARG A 208 -31.24 -0.62 -3.03
CA ARG A 208 -31.71 0.68 -3.55
C ARG A 208 -33.20 0.92 -3.31
N ILE A 209 -34.04 -0.10 -3.51
CA ILE A 209 -35.48 0.00 -3.25
C ILE A 209 -35.75 0.21 -1.76
N GLU A 210 -35.06 -0.55 -0.90
CA GLU A 210 -35.19 -0.46 0.55
C GLU A 210 -34.78 0.92 1.10
N VAL A 211 -33.64 1.44 0.64
CA VAL A 211 -33.15 2.77 1.04
C VAL A 211 -34.10 3.85 0.60
N LYS A 212 -34.62 3.78 -0.63
CA LYS A 212 -35.58 4.76 -1.12
C LYS A 212 -36.84 4.80 -0.24
N ALA A 213 -37.37 3.64 0.13
CA ALA A 213 -38.53 3.55 1.03
C ALA A 213 -38.25 4.13 2.43
N ARG A 214 -37.03 3.93 2.96
CA ARG A 214 -36.62 4.47 4.27
C ARG A 214 -36.36 5.99 4.25
N LEU A 215 -35.83 6.50 3.13
CA LEU A 215 -35.67 7.94 2.91
C LEU A 215 -37.01 8.66 2.82
N ASP A 216 -37.98 8.08 2.10
CA ASP A 216 -39.34 8.66 1.97
C ASP A 216 -40.05 8.76 3.34
N LYS A 217 -39.71 7.87 4.28
CA LYS A 217 -40.22 7.87 5.66
C LYS A 217 -39.39 8.71 6.63
N ASN A 218 -38.31 9.36 6.17
CA ASN A 218 -37.39 10.15 6.98
C ASN A 218 -36.72 9.34 8.13
N GLU A 219 -36.57 8.02 7.95
CA GLU A 219 -36.03 7.07 8.94
C GLU A 219 -34.49 6.97 8.91
N LEU A 220 -33.84 7.69 8.00
CA LEU A 220 -32.39 7.69 7.82
C LEU A 220 -31.82 9.04 8.25
N LYS A 221 -31.11 9.06 9.38
CA LYS A 221 -30.30 10.19 9.83
C LYS A 221 -28.84 9.86 9.59
N PHE A 222 -28.18 10.66 8.76
CA PHE A 222 -26.74 10.53 8.52
C PHE A 222 -25.98 11.62 9.25
N THR A 223 -24.81 11.25 9.77
CA THR A 223 -23.83 12.19 10.29
C THR A 223 -23.38 13.12 9.18
N LYS A 224 -23.36 14.42 9.44
CA LYS A 224 -22.87 15.40 8.46
C LYS A 224 -21.37 15.18 8.24
N PRO A 225 -20.83 15.31 7.01
CA PRO A 225 -19.40 15.15 6.79
C PRO A 225 -18.54 16.08 7.66
N SER A 226 -19.02 17.29 7.96
CA SER A 226 -18.32 18.25 8.83
C SER A 226 -18.06 17.74 10.25
N GLU A 227 -18.90 16.82 10.75
CA GLU A 227 -18.77 16.23 12.09
C GLU A 227 -17.74 15.08 12.11
N ALA A 228 -17.28 14.61 10.95
CA ALA A 228 -16.24 13.60 10.86
C ALA A 228 -14.81 14.16 10.98
N ILE A 229 -14.64 15.48 10.86
CA ILE A 229 -13.34 16.13 11.06
C ILE A 229 -13.08 16.22 12.57
N ILE A 230 -12.07 15.49 13.04
CA ILE A 230 -11.71 15.43 14.45
C ILE A 230 -10.80 16.61 14.81
N ASP A 231 -9.76 16.83 14.00
CA ASP A 231 -8.84 17.96 14.14
C ASP A 231 -8.75 18.71 12.79
N PRO A 232 -9.38 19.90 12.70
CA PRO A 232 -9.38 20.70 11.47
C PRO A 232 -7.99 21.21 11.05
N TRP A 233 -7.09 21.44 12.01
CA TRP A 233 -5.73 21.90 11.71
C TRP A 233 -4.90 20.77 11.14
N LEU A 234 -4.91 19.60 11.80
CA LEU A 234 -4.22 18.41 11.31
C LEU A 234 -4.81 17.96 9.96
N PHE A 235 -6.12 18.10 9.76
CA PHE A 235 -6.78 17.85 8.47
C PHE A 235 -6.19 18.73 7.37
N LYS A 236 -6.09 20.04 7.62
CA LYS A 236 -5.55 20.99 6.65
C LYS A 236 -4.07 20.70 6.35
N VAL A 237 -3.26 20.45 7.39
CA VAL A 237 -1.85 20.09 7.22
C VAL A 237 -1.71 18.80 6.43
N GLY A 238 -2.47 17.74 6.77
CA GLY A 238 -2.45 16.46 6.07
C GLY A 238 -2.83 16.55 4.60
N VAL A 239 -3.87 17.32 4.25
CA VAL A 239 -4.28 17.50 2.85
C VAL A 239 -3.24 18.29 2.06
N VAL A 240 -2.66 19.33 2.66
CA VAL A 240 -1.57 20.11 2.04
C VAL A 240 -0.32 19.24 1.87
N ASP A 241 0.02 18.45 2.87
CA ASP A 241 1.16 17.54 2.85
C ASP A 241 1.00 16.46 1.78
N LEU A 242 -0.20 15.88 1.64
CA LEU A 242 -0.52 14.96 0.54
C LEU A 242 -0.32 15.63 -0.83
N ALA A 243 -0.78 16.87 -1.01
CA ALA A 243 -0.58 17.59 -2.26
C ALA A 243 0.90 17.88 -2.54
N ILE A 244 1.68 18.21 -1.50
CA ILE A 244 3.13 18.38 -1.58
C ILE A 244 3.81 17.07 -1.96
N ALA A 245 3.45 15.95 -1.33
CA ALA A 245 3.98 14.63 -1.63
C ALA A 245 3.78 14.27 -3.11
N VAL A 246 2.56 14.45 -3.63
CA VAL A 246 2.25 14.18 -5.06
C VAL A 246 3.05 15.10 -5.98
N ALA A 247 3.17 16.39 -5.65
CA ALA A 247 3.93 17.34 -6.47
C ALA A 247 5.43 17.01 -6.48
N LEU A 248 6.02 16.71 -5.32
CA LEU A 248 7.42 16.33 -5.20
C LEU A 248 7.71 15.01 -5.92
N LEU A 249 6.87 13.99 -5.75
CA LEU A 249 7.01 12.71 -6.45
C LEU A 249 6.88 12.88 -7.96
N SER A 250 5.95 13.71 -8.44
CA SER A 250 5.79 13.96 -9.87
C SER A 250 6.97 14.72 -10.47
N THR A 251 7.68 15.52 -9.67
CA THR A 251 8.79 16.37 -10.12
C THR A 251 10.18 15.88 -9.71
N HIS A 252 10.28 14.75 -9.00
CA HIS A 252 11.55 14.29 -8.40
C HIS A 252 12.69 14.10 -9.42
N HIS A 253 12.39 13.64 -10.65
CA HIS A 253 13.39 13.53 -11.72
C HIS A 253 13.93 14.90 -12.17
N ILE A 254 13.16 15.98 -12.02
CA ILE A 254 13.58 17.35 -12.33
C ILE A 254 14.31 17.96 -11.14
N THR A 255 13.81 17.76 -9.92
CA THR A 255 14.38 18.33 -8.70
C THR A 255 15.64 17.61 -8.23
N GLY A 256 15.89 16.39 -8.73
CA GLY A 256 17.00 15.54 -8.30
C GLY A 256 16.83 14.99 -6.89
N LEU A 257 15.65 15.16 -6.28
CA LEU A 257 15.34 14.61 -4.98
C LEU A 257 15.17 13.10 -5.09
N THR A 258 15.75 12.37 -4.16
CA THR A 258 15.50 10.94 -4.06
C THR A 258 14.14 10.67 -3.44
N VAL A 259 13.64 9.45 -3.61
CA VAL A 259 12.29 9.09 -3.17
C VAL A 259 12.23 9.02 -1.63
N ALA A 260 13.31 8.57 -0.97
CA ALA A 260 13.46 8.65 0.48
C ALA A 260 13.45 10.10 1.01
N GLN A 261 14.16 11.01 0.34
CA GLN A 261 14.19 12.42 0.75
C GLN A 261 12.78 13.02 0.75
N ILE A 262 11.97 12.70 -0.26
CA ILE A 262 10.57 13.13 -0.32
C ILE A 262 9.77 12.55 0.84
N GLY A 263 9.93 11.26 1.14
CA GLY A 263 9.33 10.62 2.31
C GLY A 263 9.66 11.35 3.61
N ILE A 264 10.93 11.66 3.85
CA ILE A 264 11.39 12.36 5.06
C ILE A 264 10.84 13.79 5.13
N ILE A 265 10.76 14.52 4.01
CA ILE A 265 10.18 15.87 3.95
C ILE A 265 8.72 15.84 4.37
N VAL A 266 7.94 14.92 3.79
CA VAL A 266 6.51 14.73 4.09
C VAL A 266 6.30 14.33 5.55
N ALA A 267 7.09 13.38 6.06
CA ALA A 267 7.08 13.01 7.48
C ALA A 267 7.32 14.22 8.39
N SER A 268 8.33 15.03 8.04
CA SER A 268 8.74 16.20 8.82
C SER A 268 7.66 17.29 8.84
N ILE A 269 6.97 17.51 7.71
CA ILE A 269 5.87 18.47 7.64
C ILE A 269 4.77 18.09 8.63
N ILE A 270 4.36 16.82 8.63
CA ILE A 270 3.33 16.35 9.57
C ILE A 270 3.81 16.43 11.01
N LEU A 271 5.02 15.96 11.31
CA LEU A 271 5.55 15.94 12.68
C LEU A 271 5.73 17.35 13.27
N VAL A 272 6.16 18.32 12.46
CA VAL A 272 6.41 19.70 12.92
C VAL A 272 5.12 20.52 12.94
N PHE A 273 4.30 20.42 11.89
CA PHE A 273 3.16 21.31 11.70
C PHE A 273 1.83 20.71 12.14
N GLY A 274 1.72 19.40 12.44
CA GLY A 274 0.44 18.76 12.78
C GLY A 274 -0.18 19.18 14.12
N GLY A 275 0.40 20.13 14.85
CA GLY A 275 -0.26 20.82 15.96
C GLY A 275 -0.30 20.03 17.27
N ASN A 276 -1.32 20.29 18.09
CA ASN A 276 -1.41 19.77 19.46
C ASN A 276 -1.54 18.24 19.60
N PRO A 277 -2.21 17.48 18.70
CA PRO A 277 -2.26 16.02 18.76
C PRO A 277 -0.87 15.38 18.60
N ILE A 278 -0.03 15.95 17.75
CA ILE A 278 1.32 15.46 17.45
C ILE A 278 2.35 15.97 18.48
N LYS A 279 2.09 17.12 19.10
CA LYS A 279 2.90 17.65 20.22
C LYS A 279 2.76 16.84 21.53
N LYS A 280 1.81 15.91 21.63
CA LYS A 280 1.74 14.88 22.70
C LYS A 280 2.44 13.60 22.24
N THR A 281 3.70 13.77 21.89
CA THR A 281 4.52 13.06 20.89
C THR A 281 4.65 11.52 20.93
N PRO A 282 4.45 10.78 22.05
CA PRO A 282 4.56 9.32 22.01
C PRO A 282 3.38 8.62 21.32
N GLU A 283 2.14 8.99 21.66
CA GLU A 283 0.94 8.26 21.20
C GLU A 283 0.76 8.33 19.68
N PHE A 284 1.18 9.42 19.04
CA PHE A 284 1.12 9.54 17.58
C PHE A 284 2.17 8.64 16.91
N LEU A 285 3.40 8.64 17.44
CA LEU A 285 4.48 7.82 16.88
C LEU A 285 4.18 6.33 17.03
N GLU A 286 3.50 5.91 18.09
CA GLU A 286 3.06 4.52 18.28
C GLU A 286 2.04 4.05 17.23
N LYS A 287 1.31 4.98 16.58
CA LYS A 287 0.31 4.66 15.54
C LYS A 287 0.91 4.45 14.15
N ILE A 288 2.17 4.83 13.95
CA ILE A 288 2.91 4.57 12.71
C ILE A 288 3.11 3.05 12.57
N ASP A 289 3.00 2.52 11.35
CA ASP A 289 3.15 1.08 11.09
C ASP A 289 4.64 0.65 11.08
N TRP A 290 5.23 0.61 12.29
CA TRP A 290 6.60 0.13 12.51
C TRP A 290 6.78 -1.34 12.17
N LEU A 291 5.74 -2.16 12.34
CA LEU A 291 5.80 -3.59 12.06
C LEU A 291 6.05 -3.88 10.59
N THR A 292 5.44 -3.10 9.70
CA THR A 292 5.63 -3.21 8.26
C THR A 292 7.01 -2.66 7.84
N LEU A 293 7.49 -1.58 8.46
CA LEU A 293 8.86 -1.07 8.23
C LEU A 293 9.93 -2.09 8.60
N ILE A 294 9.85 -2.67 9.79
CA ILE A 294 10.79 -3.72 10.25
C ILE A 294 10.70 -4.95 9.34
N PHE A 295 9.49 -5.32 8.92
CA PHE A 295 9.28 -6.42 7.99
C PHE A 295 10.03 -6.20 6.67
N PHE A 296 9.92 -5.02 6.05
CA PHE A 296 10.64 -4.72 4.81
C PHE A 296 12.16 -4.66 5.00
N GLY A 297 12.64 -4.03 6.07
CA GLY A 297 14.08 -3.99 6.36
C GLY A 297 14.68 -5.40 6.50
N CYS A 298 14.02 -6.27 7.27
CA CYS A 298 14.45 -7.66 7.41
C CYS A 298 14.30 -8.46 6.11
N LEU A 299 13.25 -8.22 5.32
CA LEU A 299 13.05 -8.89 4.04
C LEU A 299 14.17 -8.53 3.04
N PHE A 300 14.64 -7.28 3.02
CA PHE A 300 15.77 -6.87 2.19
C PHE A 300 17.06 -7.62 2.54
N ILE A 301 17.33 -7.80 3.83
CA ILE A 301 18.47 -8.62 4.28
C ILE A 301 18.31 -10.07 3.82
N VAL A 302 17.10 -10.64 3.90
CA VAL A 302 16.84 -12.02 3.46
C VAL A 302 17.04 -12.18 1.95
N VAL A 303 16.56 -11.23 1.14
CA VAL A 303 16.75 -11.24 -0.31
C VAL A 303 18.23 -11.02 -0.66
N GLY A 304 18.88 -10.05 -0.01
CA GLY A 304 20.31 -9.76 -0.17
C GLY A 304 21.21 -10.93 0.19
N GLY A 305 20.81 -11.77 1.16
CA GLY A 305 21.50 -13.02 1.46
C GLY A 305 21.53 -14.01 0.28
N ILE A 306 20.42 -14.12 -0.46
CA ILE A 306 20.39 -14.95 -1.68
C ILE A 306 21.21 -14.31 -2.81
N GLU A 307 21.08 -13.00 -2.99
CA GLU A 307 21.83 -12.23 -4.00
C GLU A 307 23.35 -12.35 -3.79
N TYR A 308 23.82 -12.13 -2.56
CA TYR A 308 25.21 -12.30 -2.17
C TYR A 308 25.77 -13.69 -2.51
N THR A 309 24.95 -14.74 -2.33
CA THR A 309 25.38 -16.12 -2.62
C THR A 309 25.35 -16.49 -4.11
N GLY A 310 24.90 -15.58 -4.99
CA GLY A 310 24.89 -15.77 -6.44
C GLY A 310 23.74 -16.63 -6.96
N ILE A 311 22.74 -16.95 -6.11
CA ILE A 311 21.63 -17.83 -6.47
C ILE A 311 20.69 -17.15 -7.46
N ILE A 312 20.51 -15.82 -7.34
CA ILE A 312 19.69 -15.05 -8.28
C ILE A 312 20.30 -15.15 -9.69
N GLU A 313 21.62 -14.94 -9.82
CA GLU A 313 22.34 -15.04 -11.08
C GLU A 313 22.30 -16.46 -11.65
N MET A 314 22.48 -17.49 -10.81
CA MET A 314 22.38 -18.88 -11.24
C MET A 314 20.99 -19.21 -11.78
N THR A 315 19.94 -18.72 -11.12
CA THR A 315 18.56 -18.91 -11.55
C THR A 315 18.29 -18.16 -12.86
N ALA A 316 18.75 -16.91 -12.96
CA ALA A 316 18.64 -16.09 -14.17
C ALA A 316 19.36 -16.74 -15.36
N GLN A 317 20.57 -17.26 -15.18
CA GLN A 317 21.31 -17.99 -16.21
C GLN A 317 20.61 -19.30 -16.59
N GLY A 318 20.03 -20.02 -15.64
CA GLY A 318 19.23 -21.22 -15.91
C GLY A 318 18.03 -20.92 -16.78
N ILE A 319 17.27 -19.87 -16.45
CA ILE A 319 16.13 -19.40 -17.25
C ILE A 319 16.60 -18.95 -18.63
N ALA A 320 17.70 -18.18 -18.73
CA ALA A 320 18.25 -17.72 -20.01
C ALA A 320 18.68 -18.88 -20.92
N GLN A 321 19.33 -19.90 -20.36
CA GLN A 321 19.69 -21.11 -21.11
C GLN A 321 18.47 -21.88 -21.59
N MET A 322 17.40 -21.95 -20.80
CA MET A 322 16.12 -22.55 -21.20
C MET A 322 15.39 -21.73 -22.28
N ALA A 323 15.49 -20.40 -22.23
CA ALA A 323 14.89 -19.51 -23.23
C ALA A 323 15.65 -19.52 -24.58
N GLY A 324 16.95 -19.85 -24.57
CA GLY A 324 17.78 -19.91 -25.77
C GLY A 324 17.90 -18.55 -26.49
N ASN A 325 17.81 -18.53 -27.83
CA ASN A 325 17.87 -17.31 -28.66
C ASN A 325 16.48 -16.72 -29.00
N ASN A 326 15.40 -17.25 -28.40
CA ASN A 326 14.03 -16.86 -28.71
C ASN A 326 13.58 -15.71 -27.79
N MET A 327 13.72 -14.49 -28.30
CA MET A 327 13.38 -13.23 -27.63
C MET A 327 11.92 -13.16 -27.14
N SER A 328 11.01 -13.97 -27.72
CA SER A 328 9.60 -14.08 -27.32
C SER A 328 9.35 -14.92 -26.06
N ILE A 329 10.26 -15.84 -25.70
CA ILE A 329 10.19 -16.63 -24.46
C ILE A 329 10.88 -15.88 -23.31
N ALA A 330 11.86 -15.03 -23.63
CA ALA A 330 12.58 -14.22 -22.64
C ALA A 330 11.80 -12.99 -22.13
N LEU A 331 10.80 -12.51 -22.89
CA LEU A 331 9.98 -11.32 -22.57
C LEU A 331 8.50 -11.65 -22.26
N GLY A 332 8.14 -12.93 -22.24
CA GLY A 332 6.76 -13.41 -22.10
C GLY A 332 6.37 -13.77 -20.69
#